data_AF-A0A2G8HYM7-F1
#
_entry.id   AF-A0A2G8HYM7-F1
#
_cell.length_a   1.000
_cell.length_b   1.000
_cell.length_c   1.000
_cell.angle_alpha   90.00
_cell.angle_beta   90.00
_cell.angle_gamma   90.00
#
_symmetry.space_group_name_H-M   'P 1'
#
loop_
_entity.id
_entity.type
_entity.pdbx_description
1 polymer ?
#
loop_
_entity_poly.entity_id
_entity_poly.type
_entity_poly.pdbx_seq_one_letter_code
_entity_poly.pdbx_strand_id
1 'polypeptide(L)'
;MKYLTICLIVFSINSSLSAREKFLCSTLTLHKYKSIIPKTEFDKVKHCSYSCILSRKCGVVESFSVGVAKEIADLLGFGTPDWEDLAANRKGIKLGRKIKSIQQCLPTCRGYYERGNI
;
A
#
# COMPACT_ATOMS: atom_id res chain seq x y z
N MET A 1 -15.20 -27.20 -28.81
CA MET A 1 -13.90 -26.83 -28.19
C MET A 1 -13.35 -25.49 -28.68
N LYS A 2 -13.46 -25.12 -29.96
CA LYS A 2 -12.91 -23.86 -30.53
C LYS A 2 -13.44 -22.56 -29.87
N TYR A 3 -14.71 -22.53 -29.45
CA TYR A 3 -15.30 -21.37 -28.76
C TYR A 3 -14.89 -21.26 -27.29
N LEU A 4 -14.54 -22.37 -26.63
CA LEU A 4 -14.09 -22.40 -25.25
C LEU A 4 -12.72 -21.72 -25.10
N THR A 5 -11.84 -21.94 -26.09
CA THR A 5 -10.51 -21.30 -26.16
C THR A 5 -10.60 -19.79 -26.38
N ILE A 6 -11.56 -19.33 -27.20
CA ILE A 6 -11.78 -17.90 -27.44
C ILE A 6 -12.34 -17.20 -26.19
N CYS A 7 -13.27 -17.82 -25.46
CA CYS A 7 -13.77 -17.29 -24.18
C CYS A 7 -12.68 -17.17 -23.12
N LEU A 8 -11.76 -18.15 -23.02
CA LEU A 8 -10.63 -18.11 -22.09
C LEU A 8 -9.64 -16.99 -22.42
N ILE A 9 -9.36 -16.75 -23.71
CA ILE A 9 -8.48 -15.66 -24.14
C ILE A 9 -9.12 -14.31 -23.81
N VAL A 10 -10.41 -14.11 -24.13
CA VAL A 10 -11.13 -12.85 -23.83
C VAL A 10 -11.25 -12.58 -22.32
N PHE A 11 -11.41 -13.61 -21.49
CA PHE A 11 -11.43 -13.46 -20.03
C PHE A 11 -10.09 -12.98 -19.45
N SER A 12 -8.98 -13.39 -20.07
CA SER A 12 -7.61 -13.05 -19.66
C SER A 12 -7.26 -11.57 -19.95
N ILE A 13 -7.86 -10.97 -20.97
CA ILE A 13 -7.56 -9.59 -21.38
C ILE A 13 -8.24 -8.59 -20.45
N ASN A 14 -9.48 -8.86 -20.03
CA ASN A 14 -10.27 -7.96 -19.19
C ASN A 14 -9.69 -7.77 -17.78
N SER A 15 -9.08 -8.81 -17.22
CA SER A 15 -8.44 -8.76 -15.90
C SER A 15 -7.19 -7.86 -15.87
N SER A 16 -6.51 -7.70 -17.01
CA SER A 16 -5.31 -6.86 -17.11
C SER A 16 -5.58 -5.35 -17.00
N LEU A 17 -6.75 -4.88 -17.43
CA LEU A 17 -7.10 -3.45 -17.41
C LEU A 17 -7.33 -2.96 -15.97
N SER A 18 -8.10 -3.70 -15.18
CA SER A 18 -8.37 -3.35 -13.77
C SER A 18 -7.10 -3.36 -12.92
N ALA A 19 -6.21 -4.33 -13.14
CA ALA A 19 -4.92 -4.39 -12.46
C ALA A 19 -4.02 -3.18 -12.79
N ARG A 20 -4.01 -2.74 -14.05
CA ARG A 20 -3.25 -1.55 -14.49
C ARG A 20 -3.77 -0.28 -13.83
N GLU A 21 -5.09 -0.04 -13.81
CA GLU A 21 -5.67 1.15 -13.18
C GLU A 21 -5.35 1.23 -11.69
N LYS A 22 -5.44 0.10 -10.98
CA LYS A 22 -5.11 0.00 -9.56
C LYS A 22 -3.63 0.27 -9.28
N PHE A 23 -2.75 -0.32 -10.07
CA PHE A 23 -1.30 -0.07 -9.98
C PHE A 23 -0.95 1.40 -10.26
N LEU A 24 -1.60 2.00 -11.27
CA LEU A 24 -1.45 3.42 -11.58
C LEU A 24 -1.93 4.29 -10.42
N CYS A 25 -3.05 3.97 -9.78
CA CYS A 25 -3.52 4.70 -8.60
C CYS A 25 -2.47 4.70 -7.50
N SER A 26 -1.97 3.51 -7.13
CA SER A 26 -0.98 3.39 -6.05
C SER A 26 0.29 4.17 -6.35
N THR A 27 0.83 4.00 -7.56
CA THR A 27 2.06 4.68 -8.00
C THR A 27 1.91 6.19 -8.02
N LEU A 28 0.83 6.70 -8.64
CA LEU A 28 0.55 8.13 -8.71
C LEU A 28 0.28 8.73 -7.33
N THR A 29 -0.43 8.02 -6.46
CA THR A 29 -0.72 8.45 -5.09
C THR A 29 0.55 8.55 -4.26
N LEU A 30 1.42 7.54 -4.30
CA LEU A 30 2.72 7.59 -3.62
C LEU A 30 3.56 8.76 -4.13
N HIS A 31 3.64 8.94 -5.45
CA HIS A 31 4.41 10.05 -6.02
C HIS A 31 3.84 11.42 -5.62
N LYS A 32 2.52 11.58 -5.67
CA LYS A 32 1.83 12.84 -5.36
C LYS A 32 1.97 13.24 -3.90
N TYR A 33 1.93 12.28 -2.99
CA TYR A 33 1.88 12.54 -1.55
C TYR A 33 3.19 12.21 -0.82
N LYS A 34 4.28 11.90 -1.54
CA LYS A 34 5.59 11.61 -0.95
C LYS A 34 6.13 12.73 -0.05
N SER A 35 5.78 13.98 -0.32
CA SER A 35 6.23 15.14 0.47
C SER A 35 5.52 15.30 1.81
N ILE A 36 4.38 14.62 2.02
CA ILE A 36 3.66 14.67 3.30
C ILE A 36 4.49 13.96 4.39
N ILE A 37 5.19 12.88 4.03
CA ILE A 37 5.95 12.05 4.95
C ILE A 37 7.43 12.41 4.79
N PRO A 38 8.10 12.95 5.83
CA PRO A 38 9.52 13.27 5.76
C PRO A 38 10.36 12.04 5.44
N LYS A 39 11.43 12.21 4.65
CA LYS A 39 12.35 11.09 4.35
C LYS A 39 13.05 10.55 5.60
N THR A 40 13.27 11.42 6.58
CA THR A 40 13.89 11.12 7.88
C THR A 40 12.89 10.57 8.90
N GLU A 41 11.64 10.34 8.51
CA GLU A 41 10.61 9.80 9.38
C GLU A 41 10.93 8.36 9.80
N PHE A 42 10.53 7.99 11.02
CA PHE A 42 10.72 6.64 11.54
C PHE A 42 10.07 5.60 10.61
N ASP A 43 10.74 4.47 10.44
CA ASP A 43 10.41 3.54 9.37
C ASP A 43 9.00 2.95 9.47
N LYS A 44 8.61 2.50 10.68
CA LYS A 44 7.25 2.03 10.95
C LYS A 44 6.19 3.12 10.77
N VAL A 45 6.54 4.39 11.03
CA VAL A 45 5.65 5.54 10.77
C VAL A 45 5.47 5.75 9.27
N LYS A 46 6.52 5.62 8.46
CA LYS A 46 6.42 5.67 6.99
C LYS A 46 5.51 4.57 6.47
N HIS A 47 5.74 3.32 6.89
CA HIS A 47 4.92 2.15 6.52
C HIS A 47 3.44 2.35 6.84
N CYS A 48 3.13 2.77 8.08
CA CYS A 48 1.77 3.10 8.50
C CYS A 48 1.16 4.24 7.67
N SER A 49 1.91 5.33 7.47
CA SER A 49 1.39 6.55 6.84
C SER A 49 1.11 6.36 5.36
N TYR A 50 2.04 5.75 4.61
CA TYR A 50 1.82 5.45 3.19
C TYR A 50 0.67 4.47 2.99
N SER A 51 0.59 3.42 3.81
CA SER A 51 -0.50 2.44 3.75
C SER A 51 -1.87 3.07 4.07
N CYS A 52 -1.89 4.04 4.98
CA CYS A 52 -3.08 4.84 5.28
C CYS A 52 -3.53 5.70 4.10
N ILE A 53 -2.60 6.43 3.46
CA ILE A 53 -2.88 7.28 2.29
C ILE A 53 -3.40 6.42 1.14
N LEU A 54 -2.69 5.33 0.82
CA LEU A 54 -3.08 4.39 -0.22
C LEU A 54 -4.45 3.77 0.04
N SER A 55 -4.72 3.33 1.28
CA SER A 55 -6.02 2.75 1.62
C SER A 55 -7.15 3.76 1.49
N ARG A 56 -6.90 5.04 1.77
CA ARG A 56 -7.91 6.10 1.65
C ARG A 56 -8.15 6.53 0.20
N LYS A 57 -7.14 6.45 -0.67
CA LYS A 57 -7.19 6.96 -2.05
C LYS A 57 -7.46 5.88 -3.10
N CYS A 58 -6.81 4.73 -2.98
CA CYS A 58 -6.84 3.66 -3.97
C CYS A 58 -7.62 2.44 -3.51
N GLY A 59 -7.74 2.24 -2.20
CA GLY A 59 -8.47 1.13 -1.63
C GLY A 59 -7.60 0.21 -0.77
N VAL A 60 -8.28 -0.63 0.00
CA VAL A 60 -7.66 -1.53 0.99
C VAL A 60 -6.80 -2.59 0.31
N VAL A 61 -7.29 -3.16 -0.79
CA VAL A 61 -6.61 -4.25 -1.50
C VAL A 61 -5.31 -3.74 -2.11
N GLU A 62 -5.38 -2.59 -2.76
CA GLU A 62 -4.27 -1.93 -3.44
C GLU A 62 -3.18 -1.55 -2.44
N SER A 63 -3.55 -1.00 -1.29
CA SER A 63 -2.62 -0.67 -0.20
C SER A 63 -1.94 -1.93 0.35
N PHE A 64 -2.70 -3.00 0.57
CA PHE A 64 -2.15 -4.28 1.04
C PHE A 64 -1.17 -4.90 0.03
N SER A 65 -1.53 -4.92 -1.25
CA SER A 65 -0.68 -5.45 -2.33
C SER A 65 0.64 -4.70 -2.42
N VAL A 66 0.66 -3.38 -2.27
CA VAL A 66 1.90 -2.59 -2.26
C VAL A 66 2.78 -2.95 -1.07
N GLY A 67 2.19 -3.09 0.12
CA GLY A 67 2.93 -3.49 1.33
C GLY A 67 3.57 -4.87 1.17
N VAL A 68 2.83 -5.85 0.67
CA VAL A 68 3.36 -7.20 0.40
C VAL A 68 4.41 -7.18 -0.70
N ALA A 69 4.23 -6.39 -1.76
CA ALA A 69 5.18 -6.31 -2.87
C ALA A 69 6.57 -5.81 -2.41
N LYS A 70 6.63 -4.87 -1.46
CA LYS A 70 7.91 -4.43 -0.86
C LYS A 70 8.60 -5.58 -0.15
N GLU A 71 7.90 -6.34 0.70
CA GLU A 71 8.50 -7.46 1.43
C GLU A 71 8.95 -8.59 0.49
N ILE A 72 8.21 -8.82 -0.61
CA ILE A 72 8.65 -9.74 -1.65
C ILE A 72 9.92 -9.23 -2.34
N ALA A 73 10.01 -7.92 -2.63
CA ALA A 73 11.23 -7.35 -3.19
C ALA A 73 12.42 -7.51 -2.22
N ASP A 74 12.20 -7.30 -0.92
CA ASP A 74 13.23 -7.52 0.09
C ASP A 74 13.72 -8.99 0.09
N LEU A 75 12.80 -9.97 0.00
CA LEU A 75 13.15 -11.39 -0.15
C LEU A 75 13.99 -11.70 -1.40
N LEU A 76 13.81 -10.91 -2.46
CA LEU A 76 14.58 -11.04 -3.71
C LEU A 76 15.94 -10.33 -3.65
N GLY A 77 16.36 -9.84 -2.48
CA GLY A 77 17.67 -9.26 -2.23
C GLY A 77 17.72 -7.73 -2.29
N PHE A 78 16.56 -7.05 -2.35
CA PHE A 78 16.50 -5.58 -2.32
C PHE A 78 16.43 -5.00 -0.89
N GLY A 79 16.44 -5.86 0.13
CA GLY A 79 16.35 -5.46 1.54
C GLY A 79 16.25 -6.66 2.49
N THR A 80 15.81 -6.39 3.71
CA THR A 80 15.51 -7.43 4.72
C THR A 80 14.02 -7.40 5.02
N PRO A 81 13.29 -8.50 4.79
CA PRO A 81 11.87 -8.56 5.10
C PRO A 81 11.63 -8.37 6.60
N ASP A 82 10.60 -7.60 6.94
CA ASP A 82 10.31 -7.24 8.32
C ASP A 82 8.80 -7.36 8.62
N TRP A 83 8.45 -8.31 9.50
CA TRP A 83 7.07 -8.57 9.87
C TRP A 83 6.42 -7.40 10.62
N GLU A 84 7.20 -6.56 11.28
CA GLU A 84 6.70 -5.36 11.93
C GLU A 84 6.35 -4.27 10.92
N ASP A 85 6.99 -4.23 9.73
CA ASP A 85 6.57 -3.35 8.63
C ASP A 85 5.19 -3.75 8.11
N LEU A 86 4.95 -5.06 7.96
CA LEU A 86 3.62 -5.57 7.60
C LEU A 86 2.56 -5.24 8.66
N ALA A 87 2.91 -5.32 9.94
CA ALA A 87 2.03 -4.91 11.03
C ALA A 87 1.72 -3.41 10.96
N ALA A 88 2.72 -2.58 10.68
CA ALA A 88 2.57 -1.14 10.50
C ALA A 88 1.69 -0.80 9.29
N ASN A 89 1.92 -1.46 8.16
CA ASN A 89 1.09 -1.34 6.96
C ASN A 89 -0.39 -1.67 7.27
N ARG A 90 -0.63 -2.76 8.02
CA ARG A 90 -1.98 -3.16 8.43
C ARG A 90 -2.65 -2.13 9.34
N LYS A 91 -1.93 -1.52 10.29
CA LYS A 91 -2.45 -0.41 11.11
C LYS A 91 -2.81 0.78 10.22
N GLY A 92 -1.94 1.15 9.28
CA GLY A 92 -2.18 2.19 8.29
C GLY A 92 -3.44 1.97 7.47
N ILE A 93 -3.62 0.77 6.91
CA ILE A 93 -4.82 0.38 6.15
C ILE A 93 -6.09 0.55 7.00
N LYS A 94 -6.08 0.03 8.24
CA LYS A 94 -7.22 0.18 9.15
C LYS A 94 -7.55 1.64 9.43
N LEU A 95 -6.54 2.49 9.57
CA LEU A 95 -6.69 3.93 9.77
C LEU A 95 -7.29 4.60 8.52
N GLY A 96 -6.74 4.32 7.34
CA GLY A 96 -7.17 4.89 6.05
C GLY A 96 -8.65 4.66 5.73
N ARG A 97 -9.23 3.56 6.22
CA ARG A 97 -10.67 3.27 6.11
C ARG A 97 -11.56 4.20 6.94
N LYS A 98 -11.05 4.70 8.07
CA LYS A 98 -11.82 5.45 9.08
C LYS A 98 -11.70 6.96 8.89
N ILE A 99 -10.51 7.43 8.53
CA ILE A 99 -10.23 8.86 8.43
C ILE A 99 -10.89 9.48 7.21
N LYS A 100 -11.24 10.76 7.30
CA LYS A 100 -11.85 11.50 6.20
C LYS A 100 -10.79 12.17 5.31
N SER A 101 -9.67 12.59 5.91
CA SER A 101 -8.59 13.34 5.26
C SER A 101 -7.25 12.63 5.42
N ILE A 102 -6.49 12.54 4.32
CA ILE A 102 -5.13 11.97 4.32
C ILE A 102 -4.15 12.70 5.23
N GLN A 103 -4.45 13.94 5.60
CA GLN A 103 -3.59 14.76 6.49
C GLN A 103 -3.61 14.24 7.93
N GLN A 104 -4.56 13.35 8.26
CA GLN A 104 -4.63 12.68 9.54
C GLN A 104 -3.72 11.43 9.59
N CYS A 105 -3.23 10.91 8.46
CA CYS A 105 -2.43 9.70 8.42
C CYS A 105 -1.12 9.84 9.22
N LEU A 106 -0.28 10.80 8.85
CA LEU A 106 1.03 10.98 9.48
C LEU A 106 0.96 11.26 10.99
N PRO A 107 0.24 12.28 11.48
CA PRO A 107 0.20 12.56 12.92
C PRO A 107 -0.40 11.40 13.73
N THR A 108 -1.38 10.68 13.18
CA THR A 108 -1.96 9.51 13.88
C THR A 108 -0.99 8.34 13.92
N CYS A 109 -0.30 8.06 12.81
CA CYS A 109 0.73 7.03 12.76
C CYS A 109 1.92 7.35 13.67
N ARG A 110 2.35 8.63 13.75
CA ARG A 110 3.33 9.06 14.77
C ARG A 110 2.86 8.71 16.18
N GLY A 111 1.61 9.04 16.53
CA GLY A 111 1.04 8.69 17.83
C GLY A 111 1.01 7.18 18.15
N TYR A 112 1.05 6.29 17.14
CA TYR A 112 1.15 4.84 17.37
C TYR A 112 2.56 4.38 17.75
N TYR A 113 3.60 5.14 17.41
CA TYR A 113 5.00 4.75 17.56
C TYR A 113 5.84 5.75 18.40
N GLU A 114 5.30 6.92 18.76
CA GLU A 114 5.93 7.89 19.67
C GLU A 114 5.92 7.44 21.14
N ARG A 115 5.03 6.51 21.53
CA ARG A 115 4.96 5.97 22.90
C ARG A 115 5.61 4.60 23.01
N GLY A 116 6.93 4.60 23.18
CA GLY A 116 7.67 3.60 23.95
C GLY A 116 7.49 2.11 23.59
N ASN A 117 7.18 1.78 22.34
CA ASN A 117 7.27 0.40 21.86
C ASN A 117 8.19 0.39 20.65
N ILE A 118 9.49 0.41 20.97
CA ILE A 118 10.56 -0.21 20.18
C ILE A 118 10.79 -1.55 20.84
#